data_AF-A0A2G4G2Z9-F1
#
_entry.id   AF-A0A2G4G2Z9-F1
#
_cell.length_a   1.000
_cell.length_b   1.000
_cell.length_c   1.000
_cell.angle_alpha   90.00
_cell.angle_beta   90.00
_cell.angle_gamma   90.00
#
_symmetry.space_group_name_H-M   'P 1'
#
loop_
_entity.id
_entity.type
_entity.pdbx_description
1 polymer ?
#
loop_
_entity_poly.entity_id
_entity_poly.type
_entity_poly.pdbx_seq_one_letter_code
_entity_poly.pdbx_strand_id
1 'polypeptide(L)'
;MVAGPAGVSAAIVDLSPVCSELPAGIAEALAARPRSSFEQERELPGWGSIFSPYVRFVRPTTSAEEAAFLDEVSGFLDVLASAIAASEPQAPTHPATVARWQGQLRYCKQQKQNDKTRRVLEKAFNPEWADRYIEELLFDDPPAP
;
A
#
# COMPACT_ATOMS: atom_id res chain seq x y z
N MET A 1 7.91 0.86 5.89
CA MET A 1 9.23 1.50 5.70
C MET A 1 10.31 0.43 5.71
N VAL A 2 11.41 0.64 4.99
CA VAL A 2 12.60 -0.23 5.02
C VAL A 2 13.78 0.61 5.51
N ALA A 3 14.36 0.26 6.66
CA ALA A 3 15.49 0.95 7.27
C ALA A 3 16.70 0.02 7.42
N GLY A 4 17.91 0.59 7.37
CA GLY A 4 19.16 -0.10 7.63
C GLY A 4 20.09 0.75 8.50
N PRO A 5 21.36 0.33 8.70
CA PRO A 5 22.31 1.04 9.55
C PRO A 5 22.58 2.49 9.13
N ALA A 6 22.31 2.83 7.87
CA ALA A 6 22.49 4.17 7.29
C ALA A 6 21.19 5.00 7.27
N GLY A 7 20.13 4.57 7.94
CA GLY A 7 18.82 5.24 7.99
C GLY A 7 17.75 4.61 7.08
N VAL A 8 16.68 5.36 6.83
CA VAL A 8 15.56 4.91 5.98
C VAL A 8 15.99 4.83 4.52
N SER A 9 15.82 3.65 3.91
CA SER A 9 16.16 3.38 2.50
C SER A 9 14.97 3.46 1.56
N ALA A 10 13.76 3.26 2.10
CA ALA A 10 12.51 3.30 1.36
C ALA A 10 11.34 3.57 2.30
N ALA A 11 10.50 4.54 1.95
CA ALA A 11 9.24 4.82 2.61
C ALA A 11 8.14 4.86 1.55
N ILE A 12 7.11 4.04 1.72
CA ILE A 12 5.95 3.97 0.81
C ILE A 12 4.67 4.00 1.62
N VAL A 13 3.69 4.79 1.17
CA VAL A 13 2.32 4.82 1.70
C VAL A 13 1.34 5.01 0.55
N ASP A 14 0.24 4.27 0.59
CA ASP A 14 -0.83 4.37 -0.39
C ASP A 14 -2.17 3.92 0.20
N LEU A 15 -3.27 4.46 -0.34
CA LEU A 15 -4.59 3.84 -0.29
C LEU A 15 -4.86 3.30 -1.70
N SER A 16 -4.52 2.04 -1.95
CA SER A 16 -4.64 1.43 -3.28
C SER A 16 -6.11 1.09 -3.61
N PRO A 17 -6.59 1.36 -4.83
CA PRO A 17 -7.96 1.05 -5.21
C PRO A 17 -8.18 -0.48 -5.35
N VAL A 18 -9.28 -0.95 -4.76
CA VAL A 18 -9.78 -2.33 -4.98
C VAL A 18 -10.71 -2.43 -6.20
N CYS A 19 -10.91 -1.32 -6.92
CA CYS A 19 -11.64 -1.27 -8.19
C CYS A 19 -10.73 -0.65 -9.26
N SER A 20 -11.28 -0.03 -10.30
CA SER A 20 -10.50 0.78 -11.26
C SER A 20 -9.98 2.07 -10.64
N GLU A 21 -10.77 2.68 -9.76
CA GLU A 21 -10.50 3.99 -9.15
C GLU A 21 -10.84 3.98 -7.66
N LEU A 22 -10.34 4.99 -6.95
CA LEU A 22 -10.73 5.24 -5.57
C LEU A 22 -12.17 5.78 -5.51
N PRO A 23 -12.93 5.48 -4.45
CA PRO A 23 -14.19 6.17 -4.18
C PRO A 23 -13.98 7.69 -4.19
N ALA A 24 -14.89 8.44 -4.83
CA ALA A 24 -14.74 9.87 -5.05
C ALA A 24 -14.40 10.64 -3.77
N GLY A 25 -15.11 10.37 -2.67
CA GLY A 25 -14.84 11.03 -1.38
C GLY A 25 -13.44 10.75 -0.82
N ILE A 26 -12.88 9.56 -1.04
CA ILE A 26 -11.49 9.26 -0.65
C ILE A 26 -10.51 10.01 -1.56
N ALA A 27 -10.75 10.01 -2.87
CA ALA A 27 -9.89 10.70 -3.84
C ALA A 27 -9.86 12.21 -3.58
N GLU A 28 -11.01 12.83 -3.36
CA GLU A 28 -11.13 14.26 -3.03
C GLU A 28 -10.44 14.59 -1.71
N ALA A 29 -10.66 13.77 -0.67
CA ALA A 29 -10.01 13.97 0.62
C ALA A 29 -8.49 13.87 0.54
N LEU A 30 -7.95 12.91 -0.23
CA LEU A 30 -6.51 12.79 -0.47
C LEU A 30 -5.96 13.96 -1.30
N ALA A 31 -6.68 14.39 -2.33
CA ALA A 31 -6.28 15.52 -3.18
C ALA A 31 -6.22 16.85 -2.42
N ALA A 32 -7.09 17.04 -1.42
CA ALA A 32 -7.12 18.23 -0.59
C ALA A 32 -5.99 18.29 0.46
N ARG A 33 -5.26 17.18 0.68
CA ARG A 33 -4.19 17.15 1.67
C ARG A 33 -2.96 17.94 1.22
N PRO A 34 -2.25 18.60 2.15
CA PRO A 34 -0.93 19.14 1.84
C PRO A 34 0.01 17.99 1.45
N ARG A 35 0.83 18.23 0.43
CA ARG A 35 1.81 17.26 -0.08
C ARG A 35 3.21 17.78 0.20
N SER A 36 3.97 17.05 1.01
CA SER A 36 5.36 17.41 1.32
C SER A 36 6.26 17.09 0.14
N SER A 37 7.23 17.97 -0.13
CA SER A 37 8.32 17.69 -1.06
C SER A 37 9.41 16.87 -0.37
N PHE A 38 9.97 15.90 -1.08
CA PHE A 38 11.12 15.12 -0.62
C PHE A 38 12.26 15.26 -1.63
N GLU A 39 13.49 15.32 -1.14
CA GLU A 39 14.69 15.38 -1.99
C GLU A 39 14.83 14.15 -2.88
N GLN A 40 14.42 12.97 -2.39
CA GLN A 40 14.55 11.70 -3.10
C GLN A 40 13.20 11.01 -3.27
N GLU A 41 12.44 11.46 -4.27
CA GLU A 41 11.29 10.69 -4.78
C GLU A 41 11.76 9.47 -5.58
N ARG A 42 10.99 8.39 -5.52
CA ARG A 42 11.31 7.11 -6.15
C ARG A 42 10.24 6.73 -7.16
N GLU A 43 10.69 6.21 -8.30
CA GLU A 43 9.79 5.63 -9.28
C GLU A 43 9.19 4.31 -8.77
N LEU A 44 7.93 4.09 -9.10
CA LEU A 44 7.24 2.84 -8.83
C LEU A 44 7.80 1.74 -9.74
N PRO A 45 7.90 0.50 -9.24
CA PRO A 45 8.27 -0.64 -10.08
C PRO A 45 7.17 -0.95 -11.10
N GLY A 46 7.46 -1.73 -12.14
CA GLY A 46 6.50 -2.07 -13.20
C GLY A 46 5.22 -2.79 -12.72
N TRP A 47 5.27 -3.48 -11.58
CA TRP A 47 4.09 -4.08 -10.94
C TRP A 47 3.25 -3.08 -10.13
N GLY A 48 3.78 -1.87 -9.90
CA GLY A 48 3.20 -0.80 -9.09
C GLY A 48 1.98 -0.11 -9.71
N SER A 49 1.43 -0.62 -10.81
CA SER A 49 0.16 -0.17 -11.38
C SER A 49 -1.05 -0.37 -10.46
N ILE A 50 -0.86 -1.11 -9.36
CA ILE A 50 -1.85 -1.30 -8.30
C ILE A 50 -1.99 -0.08 -7.38
N PHE A 51 -0.99 0.80 -7.35
CA PHE A 51 -1.00 1.95 -6.45
C PHE A 51 -1.89 3.08 -6.99
N SER A 52 -2.44 3.89 -6.09
CA SER A 52 -3.25 5.05 -6.46
C SER A 52 -2.38 6.19 -7.01
N PRO A 53 -2.98 7.20 -7.68
CA PRO A 53 -2.28 8.42 -8.07
C PRO A 53 -1.69 9.23 -6.89
N TYR A 54 -2.13 8.93 -5.66
CA TYR A 54 -1.70 9.60 -4.45
C TYR A 54 -0.54 8.89 -3.73
N VAL A 55 -0.10 7.72 -4.23
CA VAL A 55 1.00 6.97 -3.63
C VAL A 55 2.22 7.85 -3.42
N ARG A 56 2.80 7.74 -2.23
CA ARG A 56 4.10 8.32 -1.93
C ARG A 56 5.12 7.23 -1.90
N PHE A 57 6.16 7.36 -2.71
CA PHE A 57 7.32 6.49 -2.66
C PHE A 57 8.59 7.33 -2.64
N VAL A 58 9.25 7.37 -1.48
CA VAL A 58 10.36 8.29 -1.23
C VAL A 58 11.49 7.60 -0.46
N ARG A 59 12.64 8.25 -0.39
CA ARG A 59 13.70 7.95 0.58
C ARG A 59 13.96 9.21 1.42
N PRO A 60 13.47 9.27 2.66
CA PRO A 60 13.77 10.37 3.56
C PRO A 60 15.28 10.47 3.81
N THR A 61 15.86 11.66 3.66
CA THR A 61 17.29 11.94 3.87
C THR A 61 17.55 12.70 5.17
N THR A 62 16.52 13.30 5.77
CA THR A 62 16.61 14.09 6.99
C THR A 62 15.52 13.73 8.00
N SER A 63 15.72 14.03 9.28
CA SER A 63 14.69 13.83 10.31
C SER A 63 13.44 14.68 10.07
N ALA A 64 13.57 15.82 9.39
CA ALA A 64 12.43 16.64 8.98
C ALA A 64 11.59 15.93 7.90
N GLU A 65 12.23 15.29 6.92
CA GLU A 65 11.54 14.47 5.93
C GLU A 65 10.92 13.21 6.55
N GLU A 66 11.57 12.57 7.52
CA GLU A 66 10.99 11.45 8.26
C GLU A 66 9.70 11.88 8.98
N ALA A 67 9.73 13.02 9.68
CA ALA A 67 8.55 13.58 10.34
C ALA A 67 7.45 13.96 9.32
N ALA A 68 7.81 14.56 8.19
CA ALA A 68 6.87 14.89 7.12
C ALA A 68 6.21 13.63 6.53
N PHE A 69 6.96 12.55 6.36
CA PHE A 69 6.41 11.28 5.89
C PHE A 69 5.45 10.67 6.92
N LEU A 70 5.76 10.76 8.21
CA LEU A 70 4.85 10.30 9.28
C LEU A 70 3.54 11.11 9.31
N ASP A 71 3.61 12.42 9.09
CA ASP A 71 2.42 13.29 8.98
C ASP A 71 1.55 12.87 7.77
N GLU A 72 2.18 12.58 6.63
CA GLU A 72 1.46 12.07 5.46
C GLU A 72 0.80 10.71 5.72
N VAL A 73 1.49 9.77 6.38
CA VAL A 73 0.91 8.47 6.76
C VAL A 73 -0.29 8.65 7.69
N SER A 74 -0.13 9.47 8.74
CA SER A 74 -1.21 9.80 9.68
C SER A 74 -2.41 10.34 8.93
N GLY A 75 -2.12 11.16 7.92
CA GLY A 75 -3.09 11.69 7.02
C GLY A 75 -3.89 10.71 6.17
N PHE A 76 -3.20 9.72 5.60
CA PHE A 76 -3.86 8.65 4.85
C PHE A 76 -4.76 7.83 5.77
N LEU A 77 -4.31 7.60 7.02
CA LEU A 77 -5.09 6.88 8.02
C LEU A 77 -6.34 7.66 8.45
N ASP A 78 -6.27 8.99 8.60
CA ASP A 78 -7.44 9.82 8.93
C ASP A 78 -8.51 9.77 7.84
N VAL A 79 -8.09 9.83 6.57
CA VAL A 79 -9.00 9.71 5.42
C VAL A 79 -9.64 8.33 5.41
N LEU A 80 -8.85 7.27 5.62
CA LEU A 80 -9.35 5.90 5.67
C LEU A 80 -10.34 5.70 6.83
N ALA A 81 -10.02 6.18 8.02
CA ALA A 81 -10.88 6.09 9.20
C ALA A 81 -12.21 6.81 8.98
N SER A 82 -12.17 8.01 8.38
CA SER A 82 -13.38 8.77 8.04
C SER A 82 -14.24 8.04 7.02
N ALA A 83 -13.62 7.44 6.00
CA ALA A 83 -14.33 6.65 4.99
C ALA A 83 -14.96 5.40 5.59
N ILE A 84 -14.26 4.70 6.49
CA ILE A 84 -14.79 3.53 7.20
C ILE A 84 -16.01 3.93 8.04
N ALA A 85 -15.92 5.03 8.80
CA ALA A 85 -17.00 5.50 9.65
C ALA A 85 -18.28 5.88 8.87
N ALA A 86 -18.13 6.32 7.62
CA ALA A 86 -19.23 6.66 6.72
C ALA A 86 -19.70 5.51 5.82
N SER A 87 -19.04 4.35 5.85
CA SER A 87 -19.32 3.23 4.95
C SER A 87 -20.42 2.32 5.49
N GLU A 88 -21.30 1.86 4.60
CA GLU A 88 -22.29 0.84 4.91
C GLU A 88 -21.89 -0.52 4.31
N PRO A 89 -22.09 -1.63 5.05
CA PRO A 89 -21.77 -2.96 4.54
C PRO A 89 -22.73 -3.36 3.42
N GLN A 90 -22.20 -4.01 2.40
CA GLN A 90 -23.01 -4.61 1.33
C GLN A 90 -23.05 -6.13 1.49
N ALA A 91 -24.15 -6.75 1.06
CA ALA A 91 -24.29 -8.20 1.11
C ALA A 91 -23.15 -8.91 0.35
N PRO A 92 -22.77 -10.15 0.74
CA PRO A 92 -21.67 -10.85 0.08
C PRO A 92 -21.93 -11.13 -1.40
N THR A 93 -23.19 -11.38 -1.76
CA THR A 93 -23.64 -11.60 -3.14
C THR A 93 -23.79 -10.31 -3.96
N HIS A 94 -23.62 -9.13 -3.35
CA HIS A 94 -23.76 -7.86 -4.04
C HIS A 94 -22.66 -7.72 -5.12
N PRO A 95 -22.97 -7.30 -6.36
CA PRO A 95 -21.97 -7.21 -7.43
C PRO A 95 -20.74 -6.37 -7.08
N ALA A 96 -20.94 -5.28 -6.33
CA ALA A 96 -19.84 -4.44 -5.86
C ALA A 96 -18.96 -5.14 -4.79
N THR A 97 -19.50 -6.06 -3.99
CA THR A 97 -18.70 -6.87 -3.06
C THR A 97 -17.80 -7.83 -3.83
N VAL A 98 -18.35 -8.51 -4.84
CA VAL A 98 -17.59 -9.40 -5.72
C VAL A 98 -16.49 -8.64 -6.47
N ALA A 99 -16.79 -7.44 -6.97
CA ALA A 99 -15.81 -6.59 -7.65
C ALA A 99 -14.65 -6.17 -6.73
N ARG A 100 -14.94 -5.76 -5.49
CA ARG A 100 -13.90 -5.44 -4.49
C ARG A 100 -13.04 -6.65 -4.15
N TRP A 101 -13.65 -7.81 -3.98
CA TRP A 101 -12.92 -9.07 -3.74
C TRP A 101 -11.95 -9.39 -4.88
N GLN A 102 -12.38 -9.29 -6.14
CA GLN A 102 -11.50 -9.49 -7.31
C GLN A 102 -10.33 -8.50 -7.35
N GLY A 103 -10.57 -7.23 -6.99
CA GLY A 103 -9.50 -6.24 -6.95
C GLY A 103 -8.51 -6.45 -5.80
N GLN A 104 -8.98 -6.90 -4.63
CA GLN A 104 -8.10 -7.31 -3.54
C GLN A 104 -7.23 -8.52 -3.94
N LEU A 105 -7.80 -9.53 -4.61
CA LEU A 105 -7.02 -10.63 -5.18
C LEU A 105 -5.94 -10.15 -6.16
N ARG A 106 -6.29 -9.21 -7.05
CA ARG A 106 -5.32 -8.61 -7.98
C ARG A 106 -4.20 -7.89 -7.23
N TYR A 107 -4.54 -7.14 -6.19
CA TYR A 107 -3.57 -6.45 -5.34
C TYR A 107 -2.60 -7.44 -4.68
N CYS A 108 -3.10 -8.49 -4.04
CA CYS A 108 -2.27 -9.53 -3.41
C CYS A 108 -1.35 -10.21 -4.45
N LYS A 109 -1.87 -10.59 -5.62
CA LYS A 109 -1.08 -11.21 -6.69
C LYS A 109 0.04 -10.32 -7.23
N GLN A 110 -0.20 -9.02 -7.33
CA GLN A 110 0.83 -8.07 -7.78
C GLN A 110 1.87 -7.82 -6.69
N GLN A 111 1.47 -7.72 -5.42
CA GLN A 111 2.42 -7.59 -4.30
C GLN A 111 3.35 -8.81 -4.16
N LYS A 112 2.87 -10.01 -4.49
CA LYS A 112 3.69 -11.24 -4.54
C LYS A 112 4.85 -11.17 -5.56
N GLN A 113 4.77 -10.29 -6.56
CA GLN A 113 5.83 -10.04 -7.54
C GLN A 113 6.94 -9.10 -7.02
N ASN A 114 6.86 -8.67 -5.75
CA ASN A 114 7.88 -7.85 -5.14
C ASN A 114 9.13 -8.65 -4.76
N ASP A 115 10.02 -8.82 -5.74
CA ASP A 115 11.29 -9.54 -5.59
C ASP A 115 12.20 -8.99 -4.50
N LYS A 116 12.09 -7.71 -4.13
CA LYS A 116 12.93 -7.12 -3.07
C LYS A 116 12.58 -7.69 -1.71
N THR A 117 11.29 -7.84 -1.41
CA THR A 117 10.83 -8.46 -0.16
C THR A 117 11.24 -9.94 -0.12
N ARG A 118 11.03 -10.66 -1.23
CA ARG A 118 11.43 -12.07 -1.37
C ARG A 118 12.92 -12.28 -1.10
N ARG A 119 13.80 -11.51 -1.75
CA ARG A 119 15.27 -11.63 -1.59
C ARG A 119 15.76 -11.34 -0.17
N VAL A 120 15.08 -10.47 0.58
CA VAL A 120 15.42 -10.21 1.99
C VAL A 120 15.07 -11.42 2.86
N LEU A 121 13.91 -12.02 2.64
CA LEU A 121 13.46 -13.20 3.37
C LEU A 121 14.28 -14.45 3.02
N GLU A 122 14.60 -14.64 1.74
CA GLU A 122 15.46 -15.73 1.25
C GLU A 122 16.84 -15.72 1.92
N LYS A 123 17.45 -14.54 2.06
CA LYS A 123 18.75 -14.38 2.71
C LYS A 123 18.73 -14.63 4.21
N ALA A 124 17.59 -14.34 4.86
CA ALA A 124 17.43 -14.51 6.30
C ALA A 124 17.06 -15.96 6.66
N PHE A 125 16.34 -16.66 5.78
CA PHE A 125 15.80 -17.99 6.02
C PHE A 125 16.20 -18.95 4.88
N ASN A 126 15.27 -19.28 3.98
CA ASN A 126 15.49 -20.04 2.76
C ASN A 126 14.36 -19.73 1.75
N PRO A 127 14.50 -20.16 0.47
CA PRO A 127 13.50 -19.89 -0.56
C PRO A 127 12.10 -20.43 -0.26
N GLU A 128 11.98 -21.68 0.19
CA GLU A 128 10.67 -22.30 0.47
C GLU A 128 9.91 -21.57 1.58
N TRP A 129 10.63 -21.11 2.60
CA TRP A 129 10.07 -20.33 3.70
C TRP A 129 9.65 -18.93 3.25
N ALA A 130 10.49 -18.26 2.43
CA ALA A 130 10.18 -16.94 1.89
C ALA A 130 8.91 -16.96 1.04
N ASP A 131 8.75 -18.00 0.22
CA ASP A 131 7.58 -18.18 -0.65
C ASP A 131 6.32 -18.38 0.17
N ARG A 132 6.35 -19.30 1.14
CA ARG A 132 5.23 -19.52 2.05
C ARG A 132 4.86 -18.28 2.84
N TYR A 133 5.85 -17.54 3.34
CA TYR A 133 5.61 -16.32 4.11
C TYR A 133 4.95 -15.21 3.27
N ILE A 134 5.36 -15.07 2.00
CA ILE A 134 4.76 -14.11 1.07
C ILE A 134 3.35 -14.56 0.67
N GLU A 135 3.15 -15.85 0.40
CA GLU A 135 1.88 -16.38 -0.10
C GLU A 135 0.78 -16.50 0.96
N GLU A 136 1.15 -16.90 2.18
CA GLU A 136 0.19 -17.29 3.23
C GLU A 136 0.07 -16.27 4.39
N LEU A 137 1.01 -15.32 4.51
CA LEU A 137 1.02 -14.39 5.66
C LEU A 137 1.01 -12.91 5.26
N LEU A 138 1.87 -12.50 4.33
CA LEU A 138 1.97 -11.08 3.96
C LEU A 138 0.87 -10.64 2.99
N PHE A 139 0.52 -11.49 2.04
CA PHE A 139 -0.44 -11.19 0.97
C PHE A 139 -1.32 -12.41 0.70
N ASP A 140 -1.95 -12.94 1.74
CA ASP A 140 -2.90 -14.02 1.58
C ASP A 140 -4.06 -13.61 0.65
N ASP A 141 -4.59 -14.60 -0.07
CA ASP A 141 -5.72 -14.36 -0.96
C ASP A 141 -6.98 -14.23 -0.08
N PRO A 142 -7.73 -13.11 -0.16
CA PRO A 142 -8.90 -12.90 0.68
C PRO A 142 -9.95 -14.00 0.44
N PRO A 143 -10.64 -14.47 1.49
CA PRO A 143 -11.66 -15.50 1.35
C PRO A 143 -12.76 -15.03 0.39
N ALA A 144 -13.33 -15.98 -0.35
CA ALA A 144 -14.47 -15.68 -1.22
C ALA A 144 -15.65 -15.14 -0.36
N PRO A 145 -16.36 -14.11 -0.85
CA PRO A 145 -17.49 -13.52 -0.14
C PRO A 145 -18.67 -14.49 -0.01
#